data_AF-A0A3L8PR18-F1
#
_entry.id   AF-A0A3L8PR18-F1
#
_cell.length_a   1.000
_cell.length_b   1.000
_cell.length_c   1.000
_cell.angle_alpha   90.00
_cell.angle_beta   90.00
_cell.angle_gamma   90.00
#
_symmetry.space_group_name_H-M   'P 1'
#
loop_
_entity.id
_entity.type
_entity.pdbx_description
1 polymer ?
#
loop_
_entity_poly.entity_id
_entity_poly.type
_entity_poly.pdbx_seq_one_letter_code
_entity_poly.pdbx_strand_id
1 'polypeptide(L)' 'PLAFAKALFRYHYTKGESKIKRIVTGFNLGQKLRDEFSQFLLNEFNLKSNVHVNNLGVIIIEQH' A
#
# COMPACT_ATOMS: atom_id res chain seq x y z
N PRO A 1 -10.25 -6.55 7.46
CA PRO A 1 -9.21 -5.49 7.35
C PRO A 1 -8.76 -5.19 5.92
N LEU A 2 -8.26 -6.21 5.17
CA LEU A 2 -7.75 -6.00 3.81
C LEU A 2 -8.79 -5.43 2.84
N ALA A 3 -10.00 -6.02 2.81
CA ALA A 3 -11.07 -5.56 1.91
C ALA A 3 -11.43 -4.08 2.13
N PHE A 4 -11.51 -3.66 3.39
CA PHE A 4 -11.75 -2.26 3.77
C PHE A 4 -10.60 -1.35 3.31
N ALA A 5 -9.35 -1.73 3.57
CA ALA A 5 -8.19 -0.95 3.15
C ALA A 5 -8.14 -0.78 1.63
N LYS A 6 -8.49 -1.83 0.85
CA LYS A 6 -8.55 -1.77 -0.62
C LYS A 6 -9.62 -0.79 -1.09
N ALA A 7 -10.81 -0.84 -0.47
CA ALA A 7 -11.90 0.09 -0.78
C ALA A 7 -11.49 1.55 -0.48
N LEU A 8 -10.85 1.78 0.67
CA LEU A 8 -10.37 3.11 1.06
C LEU A 8 -9.31 3.65 0.08
N PHE A 9 -8.36 2.81 -0.33
CA PHE A 9 -7.36 3.20 -1.32
C PHE A 9 -8.00 3.55 -2.66
N ARG A 10 -8.92 2.71 -3.17
CA ARG A 10 -9.67 2.98 -4.40
C ARG A 10 -10.41 4.32 -4.36
N TYR A 11 -11.02 4.64 -3.22
CA TYR A 11 -11.74 5.90 -3.04
C TYR A 11 -10.81 7.12 -3.14
N HIS A 12 -9.61 7.05 -2.56
CA HIS A 12 -8.66 8.16 -2.57
C HIS A 12 -7.75 8.21 -3.80
N TYR A 13 -7.63 7.11 -4.54
CA TYR A 13 -6.83 7.03 -5.76
C TYR A 13 -7.64 7.55 -6.96
N THR A 14 -7.59 8.85 -7.21
CA THR A 14 -8.12 9.46 -8.43
C THR A 14 -7.17 9.23 -9.61
N LYS A 15 -7.70 8.70 -10.73
CA LYS A 15 -6.92 8.42 -11.95
C LYS A 15 -6.08 9.65 -12.35
N GLY A 16 -4.76 9.50 -12.32
CA GLY A 16 -3.78 10.48 -12.83
C GLY A 16 -2.84 11.07 -11.80
N GLU A 17 -3.26 11.23 -10.53
CA GLU A 17 -2.39 11.80 -9.48
C GLU A 17 -2.64 11.13 -8.13
N SER A 18 -1.92 10.04 -7.86
CA SER A 18 -1.86 9.52 -6.50
C SER A 18 -0.99 10.40 -5.62
N LYS A 19 -1.63 11.19 -4.75
CA LYS A 19 -0.94 11.89 -3.66
C LYS A 19 -0.51 10.96 -2.53
N ILE A 20 -0.94 9.70 -2.57
CA ILE A 20 -0.61 8.69 -1.55
C ILE A 20 0.83 8.22 -1.79
N LYS A 21 1.73 8.58 -0.87
CA LYS A 21 3.16 8.19 -0.91
C LYS A 21 3.50 7.05 0.04
N ARG A 22 2.71 6.90 1.11
CA ARG A 22 2.97 5.94 2.20
C ARG A 22 1.66 5.35 2.70
N ILE A 23 1.69 4.07 3.05
CA ILE A 23 0.58 3.36 3.68
C ILE A 23 1.08 2.68 4.94
N VAL A 24 0.42 2.94 6.07
CA VAL A 24 0.74 2.33 7.37
C VAL A 24 -0.24 1.19 7.63
N THR A 25 0.28 -0.03 7.72
CA THR A 25 -0.51 -1.26 7.93
C THR A 25 -0.45 -1.78 9.37
N GLY A 26 0.30 -1.08 10.23
CA GLY A 26 0.58 -1.52 11.61
C GLY A 26 1.68 -2.57 11.69
N PHE A 27 2.12 -2.91 12.90
CA PHE A 27 3.11 -3.96 13.13
C PHE A 27 2.42 -5.23 13.62
N ASN A 28 2.07 -6.12 12.69
CA ASN A 28 1.49 -7.42 13.00
C ASN A 28 2.51 -8.53 12.72
N LEU A 29 2.47 -9.58 13.54
CA LEU A 29 3.24 -10.82 13.32
C LEU A 29 3.03 -11.31 11.87
N GLY A 30 4.13 -11.43 11.13
CA GLY A 30 4.14 -11.92 9.75
C GLY A 30 3.79 -10.91 8.65
N GLN A 31 3.43 -9.66 8.98
CA GLN A 31 3.23 -8.56 7.99
C GLN A 31 2.29 -8.89 6.81
N LYS A 32 1.38 -9.85 6.99
CA LYS A 32 0.50 -10.36 5.94
C LYS A 32 -0.32 -9.28 5.24
N LEU A 33 -0.88 -8.33 6.02
CA LEU A 33 -1.66 -7.23 5.47
C LEU A 33 -0.81 -6.34 4.55
N ARG A 34 0.44 -6.05 4.93
CA ARG A 34 1.36 -5.28 4.10
C ARG A 34 1.62 -5.98 2.78
N ASP A 35 1.98 -7.25 2.83
CA ASP A 35 2.38 -8.00 1.64
C ASP A 35 1.20 -8.17 0.67
N GLU A 36 0.01 -8.50 1.19
CA GLU A 36 -1.22 -8.57 0.38
C GLU A 36 -1.61 -7.20 -0.19
N PHE A 37 -1.33 -6.11 0.52
CA PHE A 37 -1.59 -4.76 0.03
C PHE A 37 -0.59 -4.33 -1.05
N SER A 38 0.70 -4.62 -0.88
CA SER A 38 1.72 -4.35 -1.90
C SER A 38 1.42 -5.09 -3.21
N GLN A 39 0.97 -6.35 -3.13
CA GLN A 39 0.52 -7.11 -4.31
C GLN A 39 -0.70 -6.48 -4.97
N PHE A 40 -1.65 -5.98 -4.19
CA PHE A 40 -2.81 -5.26 -4.71
C PHE A 40 -2.44 -3.97 -5.45
N LEU A 41 -1.52 -3.17 -4.90
CA LEU A 41 -1.03 -1.94 -5.54
C LEU A 41 -0.38 -2.23 -6.90
N LEU A 42 0.44 -3.28 -6.97
CA LEU A 42 1.08 -3.69 -8.21
C LEU A 42 0.06 -4.23 -9.23
N ASN A 43 -0.79 -5.17 -8.83
CA ASN A 43 -1.65 -5.90 -9.77
C ASN A 43 -2.81 -5.06 -10.30
N GLU A 44 -3.40 -4.18 -9.48
CA GLU A 44 -4.58 -3.41 -9.88
C GLU A 44 -4.25 -1.99 -10.38
N PHE A 45 -3.14 -1.41 -9.94
CA PHE A 45 -2.77 -0.02 -10.26
C PHE A 45 -1.41 0.12 -10.93
N ASN A 46 -0.67 -0.98 -11.14
CA ASN A 46 0.71 -0.99 -11.64
C ASN A 46 1.65 -0.09 -10.81
N LEU A 47 1.37 0.04 -9.51
CA LEU A 47 2.19 0.84 -8.59
C LEU A 47 3.24 -0.05 -7.93
N LYS A 48 4.50 0.27 -8.15
CA LYS A 48 5.61 -0.35 -7.42
C LYS A 48 5.69 0.21 -6.02
N SER A 49 6.11 -0.64 -5.08
CA SER A 49 6.23 -0.24 -3.69
C SER A 49 7.33 -1.01 -2.97
N ASN A 50 7.96 -0.35 -2.01
CA ASN A 50 8.99 -0.91 -1.13
C ASN A 50 8.54 -0.88 0.33
N VAL A 51 9.21 -1.67 1.17
CA VAL A 51 9.00 -1.65 2.62
C VAL A 51 9.96 -0.64 3.26
N HIS A 52 9.47 0.12 4.23
CA HIS A 52 10.32 1.06 4.97
C HIS A 52 11.35 0.30 5.84
N VAL A 53 12.64 0.63 5.68
CA VAL A 53 13.77 -0.10 6.30
C VAL A 53 13.69 -0.21 7.84
N ASN A 54 13.22 0.84 8.51
CA ASN A 54 13.12 0.89 9.98
C ASN A 54 11.71 0.63 10.52
N ASN A 55 10.72 0.42 9.65
CA ASN A 55 9.35 0.16 10.07
C ASN A 55 8.66 -0.78 9.09
N LEU A 56 8.68 -2.06 9.45
CA LEU A 56 8.17 -3.12 8.59
C LEU A 56 6.69 -3.02 8.30
N GLY A 57 5.91 -2.23 9.06
CA GLY A 57 4.48 -2.00 8.82
C GLY A 57 4.18 -0.91 7.79
N VAL A 58 5.19 -0.27 7.20
CA VAL A 58 5.01 0.87 6.27
C VAL A 58 5.41 0.49 4.85
N ILE A 59 4.49 0.72 3.93
CA ILE A 59 4.69 0.62 2.47
C ILE A 59 5.01 2.03 1.95
N ILE A 60 6.05 2.12 1.12
CA ILE A 60 6.44 3.32 0.37
C ILE A 60 6.10 3.08 -1.10
N ILE A 61 5.26 3.93 -1.69
CA ILE A 61 4.90 3.83 -3.12
C ILE A 61 5.97 4.58 -3.93
N GLU A 62 6.52 3.93 -4.96
CA GLU A 62 7.46 4.57 -5.89
C GLU A 62 6.70 5.58 -6.76
N GLN A 63 7.18 6.82 -6.82
CA GLN A 63 6.65 7.83 -7.74
C GLN A 63 7.57 7.93 -8.96
N HIS A 64 6.98 7.91 -10.15
CA HIS A 64 7.64 8.20 -11.43
C HIS A 64 7.37 9.64 -11.84
#